data_AF-A0A3R9V4G9-F1
#
_entry.id   AF-A0A3R9V4G9-F1
#
_cell.length_a   1.000
_cell.length_b   1.000
_cell.length_c   1.000
_cell.angle_alpha   90.00
_cell.angle_beta   90.00
_cell.angle_gamma   90.00
#
_symmetry.space_group_name_H-M   'P 1'
#
loop_
_entity.id
_entity.type
_entity.pdbx_description
1 polymer ?
#
loop_
_entity_poly.entity_id
_entity_poly.type
_entity_poly.pdbx_seq_one_letter_code
_entity_poly.pdbx_strand_id
1 'polypeptide(L)'
;MALDTASVPEAGTAARLAADLRLPVWNALADRADALRRALPPRPEDPPGRWEWWRALNPRQARDAALLDRLDTLCGHLAGRPGPGYPVGDPLPDAALEEADGFTSGETAERIAEYRALRGDRPLRQRPPARPASAR
;
A
#
# COMPACT_ATOMS: atom_id res chain seq x y z
N MET A 1 16.00 36.29 -28.51
CA MET A 1 16.22 35.69 -27.19
C MET A 1 15.06 34.75 -26.93
N ALA A 2 15.30 33.45 -27.10
CA ALA A 2 14.30 32.41 -26.86
C ALA A 2 14.12 32.25 -25.35
N LEU A 3 12.87 32.31 -24.90
CA LEU A 3 12.50 32.00 -23.52
C LEU A 3 12.76 30.51 -23.29
N ASP A 4 13.63 30.25 -22.32
CA ASP A 4 14.02 28.93 -21.90
C ASP A 4 12.80 28.17 -21.35
N THR A 5 12.67 26.98 -21.90
CA THR A 5 11.71 25.89 -21.73
C THR A 5 10.97 25.80 -20.39
N ALA A 6 9.64 25.82 -20.48
CA ALA A 6 8.73 25.34 -19.46
C ALA A 6 9.08 23.89 -19.05
N SER A 7 9.62 23.72 -17.85
CA SER A 7 9.86 22.39 -17.25
C SER A 7 9.38 22.37 -15.80
N VAL A 8 8.09 22.64 -15.60
CA VAL A 8 7.40 22.30 -14.35
C VAL A 8 5.97 21.80 -14.66
N PRO A 9 5.79 20.49 -14.96
CA PRO A 9 4.46 19.90 -14.76
C PRO A 9 4.42 18.55 -14.03
N GLU A 10 5.51 17.76 -13.98
CA GLU A 10 5.39 16.36 -13.50
C GLU A 10 5.14 16.23 -11.99
N ALA A 11 5.81 17.06 -11.18
CA ALA A 11 5.59 17.07 -9.73
C ALA A 11 4.15 17.49 -9.35
N GLY A 12 3.55 18.40 -10.13
CA GLY A 12 2.16 18.82 -9.93
C GLY A 12 1.15 17.76 -10.37
N THR A 13 1.41 17.07 -11.47
CA THR A 13 0.56 15.97 -11.95
C THR A 13 0.57 14.78 -11.00
N ALA A 14 1.75 14.37 -10.51
CA ALA A 14 1.86 13.28 -9.54
C ALA A 14 1.15 13.61 -8.21
N ALA A 15 1.29 14.84 -7.71
CA ALA A 15 0.59 15.28 -6.50
C ALA A 15 -0.94 15.27 -6.67
N ARG A 16 -1.45 15.69 -7.84
CA ARG A 16 -2.89 15.65 -8.15
C ARG A 16 -3.40 14.20 -8.23
N LEU A 17 -2.69 13.33 -8.94
CA LEU A 17 -3.03 11.90 -9.00
C LEU A 17 -3.02 11.24 -7.63
N ALA A 18 -2.03 11.56 -6.78
CA ALA A 18 -2.01 11.07 -5.40
C ALA A 18 -3.25 11.53 -4.61
N ALA A 19 -3.67 12.79 -4.77
CA ALA A 19 -4.87 13.31 -4.12
C ALA A 19 -6.14 12.59 -4.62
N ASP A 20 -6.26 12.39 -5.93
CA ASP A 20 -7.41 11.71 -6.56
C ASP A 20 -7.49 10.22 -6.18
N LEU A 21 -6.34 9.55 -6.05
CA LEU A 21 -6.23 8.14 -5.69
C LEU A 21 -6.41 7.86 -4.19
N ARG A 22 -6.18 8.86 -3.34
CA ARG A 22 -6.13 8.68 -1.88
C ARG A 22 -7.41 8.06 -1.32
N LEU A 23 -8.58 8.58 -1.71
CA LEU A 23 -9.86 8.08 -1.22
C LEU A 23 -10.20 6.68 -1.78
N PRO A 24 -10.10 6.42 -3.10
CA PRO A 24 -10.28 5.07 -3.64
C PRO A 24 -9.38 4.01 -3.00
N VAL A 25 -8.08 4.32 -2.84
CA VAL A 25 -7.11 3.41 -2.21
C VAL A 25 -7.47 3.20 -0.74
N TRP A 26 -7.78 4.27 0.00
CA TRP A 26 -8.19 4.16 1.39
C TRP A 26 -9.44 3.29 1.57
N ASN A 27 -10.46 3.45 0.71
CA ASN A 27 -11.68 2.62 0.75
C ASN A 27 -11.35 1.14 0.52
N ALA A 28 -10.53 0.82 -0.49
CA ALA A 28 -10.13 -0.55 -0.77
C ALA A 28 -9.39 -1.21 0.41
N LEU A 29 -8.49 -0.47 1.07
CA LEU A 29 -7.79 -0.95 2.26
C LEU A 29 -8.74 -1.13 3.45
N ALA A 30 -9.65 -0.18 3.66
CA ALA A 30 -10.63 -0.22 4.75
C ALA A 30 -11.59 -1.41 4.61
N ASP A 31 -12.16 -1.64 3.42
CA ASP A 31 -13.05 -2.76 3.14
C ASP A 31 -12.36 -4.11 3.40
N ARG A 32 -11.09 -4.20 3.01
CA ARG A 32 -10.26 -5.39 3.17
C ARG A 32 -9.90 -5.62 4.66
N ALA A 33 -9.59 -4.55 5.40
CA ALA A 33 -9.42 -4.61 6.84
C ALA A 33 -10.71 -5.07 7.54
N ASP A 34 -11.88 -4.56 7.12
CA ASP A 34 -13.18 -4.96 7.68
C ASP A 34 -13.54 -6.41 7.37
N ALA A 35 -13.15 -6.92 6.19
CA ALA A 35 -13.28 -8.34 5.88
C ALA A 35 -12.42 -9.21 6.83
N LEU A 36 -11.18 -8.79 7.13
CA LEU A 36 -10.30 -9.49 8.06
C LEU A 36 -10.81 -9.44 9.50
N ARG A 37 -11.33 -8.28 9.96
CA ARG A 37 -11.94 -8.14 11.29
C ARG A 37 -13.11 -9.11 11.50
N ARG A 38 -13.91 -9.35 10.46
CA ARG A 38 -15.03 -10.30 10.49
C ARG A 38 -14.56 -11.77 10.47
N ALA A 39 -13.41 -12.05 9.87
CA ALA A 39 -12.88 -13.41 9.72
C ALA A 39 -12.02 -13.86 10.92
N LEU A 40 -11.39 -12.91 11.63
CA LEU A 40 -10.56 -13.17 12.80
C LEU A 40 -11.41 -13.30 14.07
N PRO A 41 -10.93 -14.05 15.09
CA PRO A 41 -11.51 -13.97 16.42
C PRO A 41 -11.47 -12.52 16.93
N PRO A 42 -12.50 -12.04 17.66
CA PRO A 42 -12.54 -10.68 18.18
C PRO A 42 -11.25 -10.34 18.94
N ARG A 43 -10.64 -9.21 18.58
CA ARG A 43 -9.38 -8.75 19.18
C ARG A 43 -9.68 -7.97 20.47
N PRO A 44 -9.10 -8.34 21.62
CA PRO A 44 -9.22 -7.55 22.84
C PRO A 44 -8.62 -6.15 22.70
N GLU A 45 -9.14 -5.17 23.45
CA GLU A 45 -8.65 -3.79 23.41
C GLU A 45 -7.47 -3.56 24.36
N ASP A 46 -7.35 -4.37 25.41
CA ASP A 46 -6.31 -4.23 26.43
C ASP A 46 -4.99 -4.91 25.99
N PRO A 47 -3.82 -4.34 26.37
CA PRO A 47 -2.53 -4.92 25.96
C PRO A 47 -2.30 -6.37 26.38
N PRO A 48 -2.61 -6.81 27.63
CA PRO A 48 -2.47 -8.21 28.03
C PRO A 48 -3.34 -9.16 27.19
N GLY A 49 -4.62 -8.85 27.03
CA GLY A 49 -5.57 -9.62 26.23
C GLY A 49 -5.14 -9.73 24.77
N ARG A 50 -4.59 -8.66 24.19
CA ARG A 50 -4.02 -8.71 22.83
C ARG A 50 -2.85 -9.70 22.71
N TRP A 51 -1.98 -9.77 23.71
CA TRP A 51 -0.85 -10.71 23.68
C TRP A 51 -1.32 -12.16 23.77
N GLU A 52 -2.30 -12.46 24.64
CA GLU A 52 -2.89 -13.79 24.73
C GLU A 52 -3.62 -14.19 23.45
N TRP A 53 -4.41 -13.26 22.90
CA TRP A 53 -5.08 -13.42 21.61
C TRP A 53 -4.09 -13.79 20.51
N TRP A 54 -2.97 -13.07 20.40
CA TRP A 54 -1.92 -13.36 19.42
C TRP A 54 -1.33 -14.76 19.57
N ARG A 55 -1.11 -15.24 20.81
CA ARG A 55 -0.60 -16.60 21.06
C ARG A 55 -1.60 -17.70 20.74
N ALA A 56 -2.90 -17.39 20.78
CA ALA A 56 -3.97 -18.34 20.51
C ALA A 56 -4.26 -18.52 19.00
N LEU A 57 -3.75 -17.62 18.15
CA LEU A 57 -3.98 -17.71 16.70
C LEU A 57 -3.25 -18.88 16.06
N ASN A 58 -3.92 -19.56 15.14
CA ASN A 58 -3.24 -20.50 14.25
C ASN A 58 -2.37 -19.74 13.21
N PRO A 59 -1.45 -20.43 12.50
CA PRO A 59 -0.53 -19.76 11.58
C PRO A 59 -1.20 -18.98 10.44
N ARG A 60 -2.41 -19.35 10.01
CA ARG A 60 -3.16 -18.60 8.99
C ARG A 60 -3.73 -17.33 9.60
N GLN A 61 -4.42 -17.45 10.73
CA GLN A 61 -4.97 -16.30 11.47
C GLN A 61 -3.88 -15.30 11.87
N ALA A 62 -2.68 -15.78 12.25
CA ALA A 62 -1.57 -14.90 12.60
C ALA A 62 -1.10 -14.06 11.39
N ARG A 63 -1.10 -14.63 10.18
CA ARG A 63 -0.81 -13.89 8.95
C ARG A 63 -1.91 -12.87 8.64
N ASP A 64 -3.16 -13.29 8.74
CA ASP A 64 -4.33 -12.43 8.51
C ASP A 64 -4.38 -11.26 9.51
N ALA A 65 -4.01 -11.51 10.78
CA ALA A 65 -3.90 -10.49 11.82
C ALA A 65 -2.74 -9.51 11.56
N ALA A 66 -1.60 -9.99 11.07
CA ALA A 66 -0.47 -9.13 10.71
C ALA A 66 -0.81 -8.25 9.50
N LEU A 67 -1.54 -8.80 8.53
CA LEU A 67 -2.08 -8.04 7.41
C LEU A 67 -3.06 -6.97 7.90
N LEU A 68 -3.98 -7.30 8.81
CA LEU A 68 -4.90 -6.33 9.40
C LEU A 68 -4.15 -5.16 10.06
N ASP A 69 -3.11 -5.44 10.88
CA ASP A 69 -2.28 -4.40 11.50
C ASP A 69 -1.57 -3.51 10.45
N ARG A 70 -1.10 -4.11 9.34
CA ARG A 70 -0.51 -3.36 8.21
C ARG A 70 -1.54 -2.46 7.53
N LEU A 71 -2.73 -2.98 7.23
CA LEU A 71 -3.81 -2.23 6.59
C LEU A 71 -4.27 -1.06 7.45
N ASP A 72 -4.43 -1.27 8.77
CA ASP A 72 -4.81 -0.19 9.71
C ASP A 72 -3.76 0.91 9.77
N THR A 73 -2.49 0.53 9.71
CA THR A 73 -1.38 1.48 9.64
C THR A 73 -1.43 2.31 8.36
N LEU A 74 -1.66 1.68 7.21
CA LEU A 74 -1.76 2.36 5.91
C LEU A 74 -2.99 3.27 5.85
N CYS A 75 -4.16 2.80 6.30
CA CYS A 75 -5.37 3.61 6.41
C CYS A 75 -5.15 4.83 7.32
N GLY A 76 -4.43 4.67 8.43
CA GLY A 76 -4.02 5.77 9.31
C GLY A 76 -3.13 6.78 8.60
N HIS A 77 -2.11 6.31 7.88
CA HIS A 77 -1.19 7.13 7.10
C HIS A 77 -1.93 7.96 6.04
N LEU A 78 -2.80 7.31 5.26
CA LEU A 78 -3.68 7.97 4.28
C LEU A 78 -4.75 8.86 4.93
N ALA A 79 -4.96 8.81 6.25
CA ALA A 79 -5.78 9.78 6.98
C ALA A 79 -4.96 10.93 7.59
N GLY A 80 -3.65 11.00 7.30
CA GLY A 80 -2.75 12.03 7.83
C GLY A 80 -2.15 11.71 9.20
N ARG A 81 -2.33 10.47 9.70
CA ARG A 81 -1.65 9.98 10.91
C ARG A 81 -0.41 9.18 10.49
N PRO A 82 0.81 9.69 10.65
CA PRO A 82 2.01 9.03 10.14
C PRO A 82 2.14 7.60 10.68
N GLY A 83 1.98 6.62 9.78
CA GLY A 83 2.25 5.22 10.10
C GLY A 83 3.75 4.95 10.28
N PRO A 84 4.16 4.12 11.25
CA PRO A 84 5.56 3.71 11.38
C PRO A 84 6.05 3.01 10.10
N GLY A 85 7.27 3.34 9.69
CA GLY A 85 7.89 2.74 8.49
C GLY A 85 7.59 3.47 7.17
N TYR A 86 6.79 4.54 7.19
CA TYR A 86 6.47 5.33 5.98
C TYR A 86 6.95 6.78 6.12
N PRO A 87 7.50 7.41 5.07
CA PRO A 87 7.90 8.82 5.11
C PRO A 87 6.69 9.72 5.37
N VAL A 88 6.80 10.69 6.29
CA VAL A 88 5.71 11.61 6.66
C VAL A 88 5.20 12.44 5.46
N GLY A 89 6.08 12.70 4.49
CA GLY A 89 5.76 13.43 3.27
C GLY A 89 5.30 12.57 2.10
N ASP A 90 5.16 11.25 2.26
CA ASP A 90 4.65 10.38 1.19
C ASP A 90 3.12 10.39 1.21
N PRO A 91 2.44 11.06 0.26
CA PRO A 91 0.99 11.17 0.29
C PRO A 91 0.30 9.84 -0.03
N LEU A 92 1.01 8.90 -0.69
CA LEU A 92 0.47 7.64 -1.17
C LEU A 92 1.60 6.60 -1.28
N PRO A 93 1.97 5.94 -0.17
CA PRO A 93 3.06 4.96 -0.16
C PRO A 93 2.80 3.78 -1.10
N ASP A 94 3.85 3.23 -1.73
CA ASP A 94 3.70 2.14 -2.69
C ASP A 94 3.07 0.89 -2.08
N ALA A 95 3.32 0.65 -0.79
CA ALA A 95 2.67 -0.38 0.01
C ALA A 95 1.13 -0.24 0.04
N ALA A 96 0.60 0.99 0.03
CA ALA A 96 -0.84 1.21 -0.06
C ALA A 96 -1.38 0.81 -1.44
N LEU A 97 -0.62 1.11 -2.49
CA LEU A 97 -0.97 0.76 -3.87
C LEU A 97 -0.91 -0.75 -4.11
N GLU A 98 0.09 -1.43 -3.54
CA GLU A 98 0.22 -2.89 -3.60
C GLU A 98 -0.94 -3.59 -2.88
N GLU A 99 -1.32 -3.11 -1.70
CA GLU A 99 -2.42 -3.71 -0.94
C GLU A 99 -3.80 -3.34 -1.49
N ALA A 100 -3.91 -2.29 -2.29
CA ALA A 100 -5.13 -1.96 -3.03
C ALA A 100 -5.24 -2.69 -4.37
N ASP A 101 -4.14 -3.28 -4.87
CA ASP A 101 -4.12 -3.97 -6.16
C ASP A 101 -5.09 -5.16 -6.17
N GLY A 102 -5.90 -5.24 -7.22
CA GLY A 102 -6.99 -6.22 -7.33
C GLY A 102 -8.24 -5.95 -6.47
N PHE A 103 -8.25 -4.88 -5.66
CA PHE A 103 -9.40 -4.47 -4.84
C PHE A 103 -10.01 -3.12 -5.26
N THR A 104 -9.42 -2.46 -6.25
CA THR A 104 -9.93 -1.21 -6.84
C THR A 104 -10.62 -1.46 -8.19
N SER A 105 -11.43 -0.50 -8.65
CA SER A 105 -11.99 -0.53 -10.01
C SER A 105 -10.90 -0.48 -11.08
N GLY A 106 -11.19 -0.95 -12.30
CA GLY A 106 -10.24 -0.89 -13.43
C GLY A 106 -9.76 0.53 -13.71
N GLU A 107 -10.66 1.51 -13.66
CA GLU A 107 -10.34 2.93 -13.83
C GLU A 107 -9.39 3.46 -12.74
N THR A 108 -9.53 2.98 -11.51
CA THR A 108 -8.62 3.33 -10.40
C THR A 108 -7.26 2.66 -10.59
N ALA A 109 -7.24 1.41 -11.02
CA ALA A 109 -6.00 0.67 -11.29
C ALA A 109 -5.17 1.33 -12.43
N GLU A 110 -5.83 1.84 -13.48
CA GLU A 110 -5.17 2.61 -14.55
C GLU A 110 -4.51 3.88 -14.00
N ARG A 111 -5.20 4.64 -13.14
CA ARG A 111 -4.62 5.82 -12.49
C ARG A 111 -3.47 5.48 -11.55
N ILE A 112 -3.55 4.35 -10.84
CA ILE A 112 -2.43 3.84 -10.02
C ILE A 112 -1.21 3.55 -10.91
N ALA A 113 -1.41 2.94 -12.09
CA ALA A 113 -0.33 2.68 -13.02
C ALA A 113 0.30 3.97 -13.57
N GLU A 114 -0.52 4.97 -13.90
CA GLU A 114 -0.05 6.31 -14.30
C GLU A 114 0.75 6.99 -13.18
N TYR A 115 0.24 6.95 -11.94
CA TYR A 115 0.92 7.50 -10.78
C TYR A 115 2.30 6.85 -10.54
N ARG A 116 2.38 5.51 -10.61
CA ARG A 116 3.65 4.77 -10.49
C ARG A 116 4.65 5.15 -11.59
N ALA A 117 4.17 5.28 -12.84
CA ALA A 117 5.01 5.69 -13.96
C ALA A 117 5.62 7.08 -13.75
N LEU A 118 4.84 8.04 -13.23
CA LEU A 118 5.29 9.40 -12.94
C LEU A 118 6.26 9.48 -11.74
N ARG A 119 6.16 8.58 -10.77
CA ARG A 119 7.12 8.49 -9.66
C ARG A 119 8.49 7.94 -10.07
N GLY A 120 8.63 7.45 -11.30
CA GLY A 120 9.82 6.71 -11.72
C GLY A 120 9.86 5.27 -11.19
N ASP A 121 8.75 4.81 -10.60
CA ASP A 121 8.52 3.41 -10.24
C ASP A 121 8.25 2.63 -11.51
N ARG A 122 9.32 2.36 -12.25
CA ARG A 122 9.29 1.35 -13.32
C ARG A 122 8.87 0.04 -12.64
N PRO A 123 7.86 -0.69 -13.16
CA PRO A 123 7.58 -2.03 -12.67
C PRO A 123 8.89 -2.79 -12.71
N LEU A 124 9.34 -3.26 -11.55
CA LEU A 124 10.58 -4.00 -11.39
C LEU A 124 10.66 -5.01 -12.52
N ARG A 125 11.56 -4.73 -13.48
CA ARG A 125 11.76 -5.58 -14.64
C ARG A 125 11.93 -7.00 -14.13
N GLN A 126 11.10 -7.88 -14.68
CA GLN A 126 11.25 -9.33 -14.71
C GLN A 126 12.65 -9.76 -14.28
N ARG A 127 12.72 -10.35 -13.07
CA ARG A 127 13.91 -11.00 -12.56
C ARG A 127 14.42 -11.97 -13.64
N PRO A 128 15.62 -11.77 -14.21
CA PRO A 128 16.12 -12.65 -15.25
C PRO A 128 16.19 -14.08 -14.71
N PRO A 129 15.86 -15.11 -15.52
CA PRO A 129 15.95 -16.49 -15.07
C PRO A 129 17.37 -16.78 -14.60
N ALA A 130 17.49 -17.39 -13.42
CA ALA A 130 18.76 -17.80 -12.86
C ALA A 130 19.53 -18.63 -13.89
N ARG A 131 20.73 -18.18 -14.25
CA ARG A 131 21.64 -18.97 -15.09
C ARG A 131 21.86 -20.33 -14.42
N PRO A 132 21.72 -21.46 -15.14
CA PRO A 132 22.07 -22.75 -14.59
C PRO A 132 23.57 -22.75 -14.26
N ALA A 133 23.88 -23.24 -13.06
CA ALA A 133 25.24 -23.46 -12.61
C ALA A 133 25.96 -24.35 -13.64
N SER A 134 27.01 -23.81 -14.26
CA SER A 134 27.89 -24.59 -15.11
C SER A 134 28.49 -25.72 -14.30
N ALA A 135 28.15 -26.95 -14.68
CA ALA A 135 28.77 -28.16 -14.21
C ALA A 135 30.29 -28.09 -14.43
N ARG A 136 31.04 -28.48 -13.39
CA ARG A 136 32.40 -28.98 -13.48
C ARG A 136 32.44 -30.32 -12.79
#